data_AF-A0A7C7DIB0-F1
#
_entry.id   AF-A0A7C7DIB0-F1
#
_cell.length_a   1.000
_cell.length_b   1.000
_cell.length_c   1.000
_cell.angle_alpha   90.00
_cell.angle_beta   90.00
_cell.angle_gamma   90.00
#
_symmetry.space_group_name_H-M   'P 1'
#
loop_
_entity.id
_entity.type
_entity.pdbx_description
1 polymer ?
#
loop_
_entity_poly.entity_id
_entity_poly.type
_entity_poly.pdbx_seq_one_letter_code
_entity_poly.pdbx_strand_id
1 'polypeptide(L)'
;APGVDVHLTVDRGDETWTGEVALVPHFLEKLNPSPENTVAITCGPPIMIKFVLESLLKLGYADEQIITTLELKMQCGVGKCGRCNIGSKYVCVDGPVFSYREIKAMPKEY
;
A
#
# COMPACT_ATOMS: atom_id res chain seq x y z
N ALA A 1 13.77 -17.07 -3.23
CA ALA A 1 13.04 -18.08 -4.03
C ALA A 1 13.28 -17.78 -5.50
N PRO A 2 13.34 -18.78 -6.40
CA PRO A 2 13.47 -18.50 -7.83
C PRO A 2 12.35 -17.54 -8.28
N GLY A 3 12.72 -16.48 -9.01
CA GLY A 3 11.77 -15.48 -9.52
C GLY A 3 11.40 -14.33 -8.56
N VAL A 4 12.15 -14.14 -7.46
CA VAL A 4 11.97 -12.98 -6.56
C VAL A 4 13.21 -12.11 -6.59
N ASP A 5 13.05 -10.85 -7.00
CA ASP A 5 14.06 -9.80 -6.82
C ASP A 5 13.72 -8.97 -5.57
N VAL A 6 14.72 -8.68 -4.74
CA VAL A 6 14.53 -8.05 -3.43
C VAL A 6 15.34 -6.76 -3.38
N HIS A 7 14.61 -5.64 -3.27
CA HIS A 7 15.20 -4.33 -3.07
C HIS A 7 14.91 -3.86 -1.64
N LEU A 8 15.94 -3.42 -0.93
CA LEU A 8 15.84 -2.97 0.45
C LEU A 8 16.27 -1.52 0.57
N THR A 9 15.56 -0.78 1.42
CA THR A 9 15.89 0.59 1.79
C THR A 9 15.65 0.80 3.28
N VAL A 10 16.36 1.75 3.86
CA VAL A 10 16.16 2.22 5.24
C VAL A 10 16.01 3.74 5.24
N ASP A 11 15.28 4.27 6.23
CA ASP A 11 15.16 5.72 6.41
C ASP A 11 16.51 6.35 6.84
N ARG A 12 17.32 5.59 7.58
CA ARG A 12 18.67 5.96 8.00
C ARG A 12 19.54 4.71 8.10
N GLY A 13 20.63 4.69 7.34
CA GLY A 13 21.65 3.63 7.43
C GLY A 13 22.53 3.75 8.68
N ASP A 14 23.04 2.62 9.14
CA ASP A 14 24.13 2.55 10.11
C ASP A 14 25.49 2.39 9.42
N GLU A 15 26.56 2.17 10.20
CA GLU A 15 27.93 2.01 9.68
C GLU A 15 28.12 0.79 8.77
N THR A 16 27.21 -0.18 8.83
CA THR A 16 27.28 -1.44 8.07
C THR A 16 26.33 -1.48 6.89
N TRP A 17 25.39 -0.54 6.80
CA TRP A 17 24.41 -0.47 5.73
C TRP A 17 25.04 0.01 4.42
N THR A 18 24.89 -0.81 3.37
CA THR A 18 25.43 -0.53 2.02
C THR A 18 24.35 -0.42 0.95
N GLY A 19 23.07 -0.59 1.31
CA GLY A 19 21.93 -0.50 0.41
C GLY A 19 21.39 0.93 0.24
N GLU A 20 20.19 1.05 -0.33
CA GLU A 20 19.54 2.35 -0.52
C GLU A 20 19.17 3.00 0.82
N VAL A 21 19.26 4.32 0.90
CA VAL A 21 18.75 5.11 2.02
C VAL A 21 17.71 6.09 1.50
N ALA A 22 16.45 5.68 1.52
CA ALA A 22 15.31 6.43 1.00
C ALA A 22 13.99 5.94 1.60
N LEU A 23 12.99 6.83 1.64
CA LEU A 23 11.62 6.40 1.90
C LEU A 23 11.11 5.52 0.76
N VAL A 24 10.27 4.53 1.09
CA VAL A 24 9.71 3.56 0.13
C VAL A 24 9.13 4.19 -1.15
N PRO A 25 8.34 5.28 -1.12
CA PRO A 25 7.81 5.90 -2.34
C PRO A 25 8.90 6.41 -3.29
N HIS A 26 9.96 7.01 -2.76
CA HIS A 26 11.07 7.54 -3.56
C HIS A 26 11.90 6.40 -4.15
N PHE A 27 12.11 5.33 -3.37
CA PHE A 27 12.83 4.17 -3.87
C PHE A 27 12.04 3.43 -4.96
N LEU A 28 10.71 3.34 -4.82
CA LEU A 28 9.83 2.81 -5.84
C LEU A 28 9.93 3.62 -7.15
N GLU A 29 9.91 4.95 -7.09
CA GLU A 29 10.10 5.81 -8.26
C GLU A 29 11.49 5.58 -8.91
N LYS A 30 12.54 5.37 -8.12
CA LYS A 30 13.89 5.03 -8.62
C LYS A 30 13.95 3.67 -9.30
N LEU A 31 13.29 2.66 -8.75
CA LEU A 31 13.20 1.31 -9.32
C LEU A 31 12.40 1.31 -10.62
N ASN A 32 11.42 2.21 -10.76
CA ASN A 32 10.61 2.41 -11.96
C ASN A 32 10.09 1.10 -12.60
N PRO A 33 9.41 0.22 -11.82
CA PRO A 33 8.85 -0.99 -12.38
C PRO A 33 7.80 -0.67 -13.46
N SER A 34 7.78 -1.46 -14.54
CA SER A 34 6.82 -1.26 -15.62
C SER A 34 5.39 -1.58 -15.16
N PRO A 35 4.38 -0.77 -15.52
CA PRO A 35 2.98 -1.11 -15.29
C PRO A 35 2.45 -2.18 -16.25
N GLU A 36 3.18 -2.50 -17.33
CA GLU A 36 2.75 -3.50 -18.31
C GLU A 36 2.74 -4.91 -17.69
N ASN A 37 1.60 -5.61 -17.81
CA ASN A 37 1.39 -6.96 -17.26
C ASN A 37 1.78 -7.08 -15.77
N THR A 38 1.57 -6.01 -14.99
CA THR A 38 2.04 -5.92 -13.61
C THR A 38 0.90 -5.50 -12.67
N VAL A 39 0.90 -6.05 -11.45
CA VAL A 39 0.03 -5.65 -10.35
C VAL A 39 0.92 -5.20 -9.20
N ALA A 40 0.65 -4.01 -8.66
CA ALA A 40 1.34 -3.49 -7.49
C ALA A 40 0.55 -3.83 -6.22
N ILE A 41 1.22 -4.47 -5.26
CA ILE A 41 0.64 -4.80 -3.96
C ILE A 41 1.45 -4.06 -2.91
N THR A 42 0.80 -3.27 -2.06
CA THR A 42 1.45 -2.54 -0.97
C THR A 42 0.72 -2.72 0.35
N CYS A 43 1.47 -2.74 1.45
CA CYS A 43 0.94 -2.75 2.80
C CYS A 43 1.90 -2.02 3.72
N GLY A 44 1.40 -1.41 4.80
CA GLY A 44 2.21 -0.71 5.76
C GLY A 44 1.51 0.52 6.33
N PRO A 45 2.26 1.45 6.94
CA PRO A 45 1.66 2.61 7.59
C PRO A 45 0.77 3.43 6.64
N PRO A 46 -0.37 3.97 7.09
CA PRO A 46 -1.29 4.75 6.25
C PRO A 46 -0.62 5.87 5.45
N ILE A 47 0.32 6.57 6.06
CA ILE A 47 1.08 7.65 5.41
C ILE A 47 2.01 7.12 4.31
N MET A 48 2.61 5.95 4.50
CA MET A 48 3.44 5.31 3.50
C MET A 48 2.59 4.89 2.30
N ILE A 49 1.45 4.22 2.56
CA ILE A 49 0.52 3.79 1.52
C ILE A 49 0.09 4.98 0.67
N LYS A 50 -0.31 6.10 1.27
CA LYS A 50 -0.72 7.30 0.53
C LYS A 50 0.31 7.73 -0.52
N PHE A 51 1.58 7.86 -0.12
CA PHE A 51 2.64 8.28 -1.03
C PHE A 51 3.05 7.19 -2.03
N VAL A 52 2.95 5.92 -1.66
CA VAL A 52 3.16 4.80 -2.62
C VAL A 52 2.08 4.82 -3.70
N LEU A 53 0.81 5.04 -3.34
CA LEU A 53 -0.28 5.18 -4.31
C LEU A 53 -0.02 6.35 -5.28
N GLU A 54 0.36 7.52 -4.76
CA GLU A 54 0.74 8.67 -5.59
C GLU A 54 1.91 8.35 -6.53
N SER A 55 2.92 7.62 -6.05
CA SER A 55 4.08 7.21 -6.86
C SER A 55 3.70 6.22 -7.96
N LEU A 56 2.88 5.20 -7.65
CA LEU A 56 2.39 4.23 -8.63
C LEU A 56 1.56 4.90 -9.74
N LEU A 57 0.73 5.88 -9.38
CA LEU A 57 -0.01 6.67 -10.38
C LEU A 57 0.92 7.48 -11.29
N LYS A 58 2.00 8.08 -10.75
CA LYS A 58 3.02 8.76 -11.57
C LYS A 58 3.75 7.78 -12.50
N LEU A 59 3.96 6.56 -12.06
CA LEU A 59 4.56 5.47 -12.86
C LEU A 59 3.59 4.87 -13.91
N GLY A 60 2.33 5.33 -13.95
CA GLY A 60 1.36 4.95 -14.97
C GLY A 60 0.54 3.69 -14.65
N TYR A 61 0.53 3.23 -13.40
CA TYR A 61 -0.35 2.14 -12.98
C TYR A 61 -1.82 2.59 -12.98
N ALA A 62 -2.71 1.76 -13.53
CA ALA A 62 -4.16 1.99 -13.46
C ALA A 62 -4.72 1.69 -12.05
N ASP A 63 -5.86 2.29 -11.71
CA ASP A 63 -6.50 2.14 -10.39
C ASP A 63 -6.79 0.66 -10.03
N GLU A 64 -7.10 -0.19 -11.02
CA GLU A 64 -7.34 -1.63 -10.82
C GLU A 64 -6.06 -2.45 -10.61
N GLN A 65 -4.90 -1.95 -11.03
CA GLN A 65 -3.62 -2.64 -10.90
C GLN A 65 -2.99 -2.45 -9.52
N ILE A 66 -3.55 -1.56 -8.70
CA ILE A 66 -2.99 -1.20 -7.40
C ILE A 66 -3.86 -1.80 -6.30
N ILE A 67 -3.27 -2.68 -5.51
CA ILE A 67 -3.92 -3.36 -4.39
C ILE A 67 -3.23 -2.95 -3.10
N THR A 68 -4.00 -2.57 -2.08
CA THR A 68 -3.44 -2.20 -0.78
C THR A 68 -4.30 -2.68 0.37
N THR A 69 -3.72 -2.70 1.57
CA THR A 69 -4.43 -2.91 2.82
C THR A 69 -4.92 -1.58 3.40
N LEU A 70 -6.09 -1.58 4.04
CA LEU A 70 -6.52 -0.50 4.94
C LEU A 70 -6.34 -0.93 6.39
N GLU A 71 -5.66 -0.09 7.17
CA GLU A 71 -5.48 -0.28 8.60
C GLU A 71 -6.39 0.69 9.37
N LEU A 72 -7.39 0.14 10.07
CA LEU A 72 -8.32 0.88 10.94
C LEU A 72 -8.34 0.27 12.33
N LYS A 73 -8.85 1.03 13.31
CA LYS A 73 -9.00 0.54 14.68
C LYS A 73 -9.97 -0.64 14.74
N MET A 74 -9.43 -1.84 14.95
CA MET A 74 -10.21 -3.04 15.17
C MET A 74 -10.38 -3.32 16.66
N GLN A 75 -11.52 -3.90 17.02
CA GLN A 75 -11.74 -4.44 18.37
C GLN A 75 -12.34 -5.85 18.30
N CYS A 76 -13.47 -6.02 17.60
CA CYS A 76 -14.10 -7.34 17.53
C CYS A 76 -13.52 -8.27 16.45
N GLY A 77 -13.00 -7.73 15.34
CA GLY A 77 -12.51 -8.52 14.21
C GLY A 77 -13.56 -9.31 13.41
N VAL A 78 -14.83 -9.30 13.83
CA VAL A 78 -15.89 -10.16 13.27
C VAL A 78 -17.16 -9.40 12.85
N GLY A 79 -17.05 -8.13 12.49
CA GLY A 79 -18.19 -7.34 11.97
C GLY A 79 -19.25 -6.90 13.01
N LYS A 80 -19.03 -7.14 14.30
CA LYS A 80 -20.02 -6.85 15.35
C LYS A 80 -20.02 -5.41 15.88
N CYS A 81 -18.84 -4.81 16.06
CA CYS A 81 -18.70 -3.56 16.83
C CYS A 81 -18.67 -2.27 16.00
N GLY A 82 -18.51 -2.38 14.68
CA GLY A 82 -18.42 -1.21 13.80
C GLY A 82 -17.14 -0.39 13.87
N ARG A 83 -16.20 -0.61 14.80
CA ARG A 83 -15.01 0.28 14.94
C ARG A 83 -14.07 0.39 13.74
N CYS A 84 -14.12 -0.58 12.84
CA CYS A 84 -13.32 -0.61 11.62
C CYS A 84 -14.16 -0.26 10.37
N ASN A 85 -15.27 0.45 10.54
CA ASN A 85 -16.11 0.84 9.43
C ASN A 85 -15.45 1.97 8.61
N ILE A 86 -15.61 1.90 7.30
CA ILE A 86 -15.36 3.01 6.36
C ILE A 86 -16.52 3.04 5.38
N GLY A 87 -17.33 4.10 5.45
CA GLY A 87 -18.63 4.12 4.77
C GLY A 87 -19.49 2.90 5.16
N SER A 88 -19.91 2.12 4.17
CA SER A 88 -20.71 0.90 4.33
C SER A 88 -19.88 -0.39 4.51
N LYS A 89 -18.55 -0.30 4.53
CA LYS A 89 -17.64 -1.43 4.59
C LYS A 89 -17.07 -1.62 5.98
N TYR A 90 -16.96 -2.86 6.44
CA TYR A 90 -16.25 -3.25 7.65
C TYR A 90 -14.89 -3.79 7.26
N VAL A 91 -13.79 -3.09 7.55
CA VAL A 91 -12.45 -3.52 7.12
C VAL A 91 -12.08 -4.92 7.66
N CYS A 92 -12.60 -5.32 8.82
CA CYS A 92 -12.37 -6.68 9.36
C CYS A 92 -13.14 -7.81 8.67
N VAL A 93 -14.14 -7.52 7.83
CA VAL A 93 -14.97 -8.53 7.15
C VAL A 93 -14.92 -8.36 5.63
N ASP A 94 -15.13 -7.13 5.15
CA ASP A 94 -15.07 -6.78 3.73
C ASP A 94 -13.63 -6.58 3.23
N GLY A 95 -12.69 -6.30 4.14
CA GLY A 95 -11.28 -6.02 3.83
C GLY A 95 -10.34 -7.09 4.39
N PRO A 96 -9.12 -6.72 4.81
CA PRO A 96 -8.52 -5.37 4.78
C PRO A 96 -7.98 -4.98 3.40
N VAL A 97 -7.97 -5.90 2.43
CA VAL A 97 -7.36 -5.73 1.11
C VAL A 97 -8.39 -5.17 0.13
N PHE A 98 -8.05 -4.07 -0.53
CA PHE A 98 -8.89 -3.41 -1.52
C PHE A 98 -8.05 -2.94 -2.71
N SER A 99 -8.67 -2.87 -3.89
CA SER A 99 -8.10 -2.14 -5.03
C SER A 99 -8.17 -0.63 -4.82
N TYR A 100 -7.27 0.12 -5.46
CA TYR A 100 -7.30 1.58 -5.38
C TYR A 100 -8.60 2.15 -5.99
N ARG A 101 -9.17 1.48 -7.00
CA ARG A 101 -10.51 1.79 -7.51
C ARG A 101 -11.60 1.69 -6.44
N GLU A 102 -11.61 0.62 -5.64
CA GLU A 102 -12.60 0.46 -4.55
C GLU A 102 -12.42 1.55 -3.50
N ILE A 103 -11.18 1.86 -3.13
CA ILE A 103 -10.86 2.91 -2.15
C ILE A 103 -11.36 4.28 -2.64
N LYS A 104 -11.18 4.61 -3.92
CA LYS A 104 -11.71 5.86 -4.51
C LYS A 104 -13.24 6.00 -4.46
N ALA A 105 -13.95 4.88 -4.37
CA ALA A 105 -15.40 4.86 -4.22
C ALA A 105 -15.88 4.97 -2.75
N MET A 106 -14.97 4.89 -1.78
CA MET A 106 -15.26 5.03 -0.35
C MET A 106 -15.29 6.52 0.07
N PRO A 107 -15.87 6.86 1.24
CA PRO A 107 -15.80 8.22 1.77
C PRO A 107 -14.36 8.71 1.95
N LYS A 108 -14.15 10.02 1.77
CA LYS A 108 -12.86 10.71 1.94
C LYS A 108 -12.50 10.87 3.42
N GLU A 109 -12.41 9.76 4.13
CA GLU A 109 -11.80 9.68 5.46
C GLU A 109 -10.36 9.12 5.37
N TYR A 110 -9.89 8.87 4.13
CA TYR A 110 -8.57 8.37 3.76
C TYR A 110 -8.01 9.19 2.58
#